data_AF-A0A2X2BF28-F1
#
_entry.id   AF-A0A2X2BF28-F1
#
_cell.length_a   1.000
_cell.length_b   1.000
_cell.length_c   1.000
_cell.angle_alpha   90.00
_cell.angle_beta   90.00
_cell.angle_gamma   90.00
#
_symmetry.space_group_name_H-M   'P 1'
#
loop_
_entity.id
_entity.type
_entity.pdbx_description
1 polymer ?
#
loop_
_entity_poly.entity_id
_entity_poly.type
_entity_poly.pdbx_seq_one_letter_code
_entity_poly.pdbx_strand_id
1 'polypeptide(L)'
;MLPYGLDYKYITDASILTKPIGYEKLFFYAEKLSKPFPFVRADFYLNDNNILFGELTFTPAAGLDIELNNKEIRNVDIIIGNLLNLNRI
;
A
#
# COMPACT_ATOMS: atom_id res chain seq x y z
N MET A 1 -7.50 -7.47 3.89
CA MET A 1 -6.61 -8.13 2.93
C MET A 1 -5.46 -8.76 3.69
N LEU A 2 -5.55 -10.09 3.89
CA LEU A 2 -4.49 -11.07 4.04
C LEU A 2 -5.17 -12.37 3.55
N PRO A 3 -4.68 -13.09 2.52
CA PRO A 3 -5.36 -14.26 2.02
C PRO A 3 -4.90 -15.46 2.85
N TYR A 4 -5.38 -15.55 4.08
CA TYR A 4 -5.24 -16.77 4.85
C TYR A 4 -6.62 -17.42 4.87
N GLY A 5 -6.90 -18.21 3.83
CA GLY A 5 -8.14 -18.95 3.68
C GLY A 5 -8.33 -20.00 4.79
N LEU A 6 -9.44 -20.76 4.70
CA LEU A 6 -9.76 -21.86 5.62
C LEU A 6 -8.64 -22.91 5.75
N ASP A 7 -7.74 -22.96 4.76
CA ASP A 7 -6.59 -23.87 4.69
C ASP A 7 -5.60 -23.70 5.85
N TYR A 8 -5.60 -22.54 6.52
CA TYR A 8 -4.75 -22.27 7.68
C TYR A 8 -5.34 -22.76 9.00
N LYS A 9 -6.61 -23.16 9.02
CA LYS A 9 -7.32 -23.55 10.25
C LYS A 9 -6.71 -24.79 10.93
N TYR A 10 -5.95 -25.59 10.17
CA TYR A 10 -5.30 -26.82 10.65
C TYR A 10 -3.77 -26.70 10.73
N ILE A 11 -3.21 -25.53 10.41
CA ILE A 11 -1.77 -25.27 10.52
C ILE A 11 -1.48 -24.81 11.95
N THR A 12 -0.89 -25.70 12.75
CA THR A 12 -0.51 -25.41 14.15
C THR A 12 0.90 -24.85 14.27
N ASP A 13 1.70 -24.96 13.21
CA ASP A 13 3.07 -24.45 13.15
C ASP A 13 3.23 -23.59 11.89
N ALA A 14 3.40 -22.28 12.09
CA ALA A 14 3.57 -21.32 11.00
C ALA A 14 4.91 -21.47 10.25
N SER A 15 5.88 -22.20 10.81
CA SER A 15 7.20 -22.40 10.19
C SER A 15 7.15 -23.23 8.90
N ILE A 16 6.06 -23.98 8.67
CA ILE A 16 5.86 -24.76 7.43
C ILE A 16 5.56 -23.87 6.21
N LEU A 17 5.20 -22.60 6.44
CA LEU A 17 4.82 -21.68 5.38
C LEU A 17 6.07 -21.02 4.81
N THR A 18 6.36 -21.33 3.56
CA THR A 18 7.44 -20.66 2.83
C THR A 18 6.93 -19.36 2.22
N LYS A 19 7.74 -18.30 2.30
CA LYS A 19 7.44 -17.05 1.59
C LYS A 19 7.41 -17.32 0.08
N PRO A 20 6.51 -16.67 -0.68
CA PRO A 20 6.51 -16.82 -2.13
C PRO A 20 7.81 -16.26 -2.73
N ILE A 21 8.28 -16.89 -3.79
CA ILE A 21 9.45 -16.42 -4.53
C ILE A 21 9.16 -15.02 -5.09
N GLY A 22 10.08 -14.08 -4.88
CA GLY A 22 9.91 -12.68 -5.27
C GLY A 22 9.31 -11.78 -4.19
N TYR A 23 8.91 -12.31 -3.02
CA TYR A 23 8.40 -11.53 -1.88
C TYR A 23 9.29 -10.33 -1.51
N GLU A 24 10.60 -10.56 -1.34
CA GLU A 24 11.54 -9.48 -0.97
C GLU A 24 11.68 -8.41 -2.07
N LYS A 25 11.50 -8.78 -3.35
CA LYS A 25 11.52 -7.81 -4.46
C LYS A 25 10.32 -6.87 -4.44
N LEU A 26 9.17 -7.31 -3.91
CA LEU A 26 8.00 -6.42 -3.74
C LEU A 26 8.36 -5.24 -2.84
N PHE A 27 9.03 -5.49 -1.71
CA PHE A 27 9.48 -4.42 -0.80
C PHE A 27 10.51 -3.51 -1.45
N PHE A 28 11.47 -4.09 -2.19
CA PHE A 28 12.43 -3.28 -2.94
C PHE A 28 11.74 -2.32 -3.92
N TYR A 29 10.76 -2.78 -4.70
CA TYR A 29 10.04 -1.90 -5.61
C TYR A 29 9.15 -0.89 -4.89
N ALA A 30 8.49 -1.28 -3.81
CA ALA A 30 7.69 -0.37 -2.99
C ALA A 30 8.56 0.76 -2.41
N GLU A 31 9.74 0.44 -1.88
CA GLU A 31 10.69 1.44 -1.37
C GLU A 31 11.17 2.39 -2.46
N LYS A 32 11.50 1.86 -3.66
CA LYS A 32 11.92 2.68 -4.79
C LYS A 32 10.84 3.63 -5.28
N LEU A 33 9.61 3.13 -5.47
CA LEU A 33 8.50 3.93 -5.99
C LEU A 33 7.96 4.93 -4.98
N SER A 34 8.03 4.62 -3.68
CA SER A 34 7.54 5.52 -2.62
C SER A 34 8.48 6.68 -2.31
N LYS A 35 9.78 6.54 -2.59
CA LYS A 35 10.83 7.50 -2.21
C LYS A 35 10.53 8.99 -2.53
N PRO A 36 9.93 9.37 -3.67
CA PRO A 36 9.65 10.78 -3.97
C PRO A 36 8.52 11.39 -3.14
N PHE A 37 7.69 10.56 -2.50
CA PHE A 37 6.41 10.97 -1.92
C PHE A 37 6.46 10.87 -0.38
N PRO A 38 5.96 11.89 0.34
CA PRO A 38 5.86 11.80 1.80
C PRO A 38 4.88 10.71 2.26
N PHE A 39 3.89 10.40 1.42
CA PHE A 39 2.96 9.30 1.59
C PHE A 39 2.52 8.80 0.22
N VAL A 40 2.60 7.48 0.00
CA VAL A 40 1.98 6.80 -1.13
C VAL A 40 1.83 5.32 -0.80
N ARG A 41 0.72 4.71 -1.20
CA ARG A 41 0.56 3.26 -1.22
C ARG A 41 0.95 2.73 -2.59
N ALA A 42 1.76 1.69 -2.65
CA ALA A 42 2.11 1.01 -3.90
C ALA A 42 1.52 -0.40 -3.89
N ASP A 43 0.64 -0.68 -4.85
CA ASP A 43 -0.05 -1.95 -4.96
C ASP A 43 0.63 -2.82 -6.03
N PHE A 44 0.87 -4.08 -5.67
CA PHE A 44 1.52 -5.07 -6.54
C PHE A 44 0.78 -6.40 -6.48
N TYR A 45 0.87 -7.13 -7.59
CA TYR A 45 0.47 -8.53 -7.68
C TYR A 45 1.71 -9.40 -7.88
N LEU A 46 1.75 -10.55 -7.20
CA LEU A 46 2.78 -11.57 -7.38
C LEU A 46 2.12 -12.85 -7.88
N ASN A 47 2.33 -13.18 -9.16
CA ASN A 47 1.76 -14.38 -9.79
C ASN A 47 2.86 -15.15 -10.53
N ASP A 48 3.08 -16.42 -10.20
CA ASP A 48 4.12 -17.27 -10.80
C ASP A 48 5.49 -16.59 -10.89
N ASN A 49 5.93 -15.97 -9.78
CA ASN A 49 7.18 -15.20 -9.65
C ASN A 49 7.24 -13.91 -10.49
N ASN A 50 6.18 -13.59 -11.23
CA ASN A 50 6.05 -12.34 -11.95
C ASN A 50 5.43 -11.28 -11.03
N ILE A 51 6.15 -10.18 -10.87
CA ILE A 51 5.67 -9.02 -10.14
C ILE A 51 5.04 -8.06 -11.13
N LEU A 52 3.77 -7.76 -10.94
CA LEU A 52 2.99 -6.82 -11.73
C LEU A 52 2.69 -5.60 -10.87
N PHE A 53 3.01 -4.41 -11.38
CA PHE A 53 2.58 -3.16 -10.77
C PHE A 53 1.09 -2.96 -10.99
N GLY A 54 0.35 -2.62 -9.93
CA GLY A 54 -1.06 -2.27 -9.99
C GLY A 54 -1.25 -0.76 -10.06
N GLU A 55 -1.12 -0.09 -8.92
CA GLU A 55 -1.34 1.35 -8.81
C GLU A 55 -0.48 2.01 -7.73
N LEU A 56 -0.43 3.35 -7.80
CA LEU A 56 -0.02 4.20 -6.70
C LEU A 56 -1.25 4.97 -6.18
N THR A 57 -1.50 4.89 -4.88
CA THR A 57 -2.58 5.63 -4.21
C THR A 57 -1.95 6.71 -3.32
N PHE A 58 -2.12 7.98 -3.68
CA PHE A 58 -1.50 9.10 -2.97
C PHE A 58 -2.31 9.61 -1.78
N THR A 59 -3.62 9.34 -1.75
CA THR A 59 -4.51 9.84 -0.70
C THR A 59 -5.43 8.72 -0.20
N PRO A 60 -5.54 8.50 1.12
CA PRO A 60 -6.53 7.58 1.66
C PRO A 60 -7.94 8.13 1.42
N ALA A 61 -8.92 7.25 1.17
CA ALA A 61 -10.32 7.62 0.94
C ALA A 61 -10.54 8.77 -0.06
N ALA A 62 -9.69 8.86 -1.11
CA ALA A 62 -9.66 9.96 -2.07
C ALA A 62 -9.44 11.37 -1.46
N GLY A 63 -8.95 11.45 -0.23
CA GLY A 63 -8.82 12.70 0.53
C GLY A 63 -10.13 13.21 1.15
N LEU A 64 -11.20 12.41 1.12
CA LEU A 64 -12.56 12.80 1.53
C LEU A 64 -13.03 12.11 2.81
N ASP A 65 -12.11 11.66 3.65
CA ASP A 65 -12.42 11.05 4.95
C ASP A 65 -13.12 12.08 5.86
N ILE A 66 -14.37 11.79 6.26
CA ILE A 66 -15.21 12.68 7.06
C ILE A 66 -14.79 12.75 8.53
N GLU A 67 -14.07 11.74 9.03
CA GLU A 67 -13.53 11.75 10.39
C GLU A 67 -12.32 12.68 10.45
N LEU A 68 -11.47 12.66 9.41
CA LEU A 68 -10.34 13.58 9.29
C LEU A 68 -10.79 15.00 8.92
N ASN A 69 -11.72 15.15 7.96
CA ASN A 69 -12.24 16.44 7.49
C ASN A 69 -13.59 16.74 8.16
N ASN A 70 -13.53 17.26 9.38
CA ASN A 70 -14.70 17.46 10.25
C ASN A 70 -14.89 18.94 10.64
N LYS A 71 -15.79 19.22 11.60
CA LYS A 71 -16.12 20.59 12.00
C LYS A 71 -14.95 21.33 12.65
N GLU A 72 -14.07 20.60 13.33
CA GLU A 72 -12.88 21.09 14.05
C GLU A 72 -11.67 21.19 13.14
N ILE A 73 -11.47 20.20 12.25
CA ILE A 73 -10.36 20.15 11.29
C ILE A 73 -10.93 20.19 9.87
N ARG A 74 -10.71 21.29 9.16
CA ARG A 74 -11.25 21.52 7.81
C ARG A 74 -10.16 21.51 6.75
N ASN A 75 -10.59 21.36 5.49
CA ASN A 75 -9.72 21.43 4.29
C ASN A 75 -8.63 20.36 4.26
N VAL A 76 -8.89 19.19 4.85
CA VAL A 76 -7.92 18.09 4.89
C VAL A 76 -7.60 17.58 3.48
N ASP A 77 -8.58 17.60 2.57
CA ASP A 77 -8.41 17.33 1.15
C ASP A 77 -7.32 18.21 0.51
N ILE A 78 -7.32 19.51 0.82
CA ILE A 78 -6.31 20.46 0.34
C ILE A 78 -4.95 20.18 1.00
N ILE A 79 -4.93 19.93 2.31
CA ILE A 79 -3.68 19.65 3.05
C ILE A 79 -2.99 18.41 2.48
N ILE A 80 -3.73 17.31 2.30
CA ILE A 80 -3.18 16.07 1.74
C ILE A 80 -2.82 16.26 0.26
N GLY A 81 -3.63 16.99 -0.51
CA GLY A 81 -3.31 17.32 -1.90
C GLY A 81 -1.98 18.08 -2.05
N ASN A 82 -1.69 19.01 -1.14
CA ASN A 82 -0.43 19.76 -1.12
C ASN A 82 0.80 18.92 -0.75
N LEU A 83 0.63 17.69 -0.24
CA LEU A 83 1.73 16.75 -0.04
C LEU A 83 2.26 16.20 -1.37
N LEU A 84 1.46 16.23 -2.43
CA LEU A 84 1.82 15.74 -3.75
C LEU A 84 2.44 16.85 -4.60
N ASN A 85 3.77 16.91 -4.62
CA ASN A 85 4.51 17.86 -5.45
C ASN A 85 4.90 17.24 -6.79
N LEU A 86 4.14 17.55 -7.84
CA LEU A 86 4.38 17.03 -9.19
C LEU A 86 5.63 17.60 -9.88
N ASN A 87 6.19 18.70 -9.38
CA ASN A 87 7.41 19.30 -9.96
C ASN A 87 8.70 18.58 -9.52
N ARG A 88 8.58 17.56 -8.66
CA ARG A 88 9.71 16.81 -8.08
C ARG A 88 9.75 15.35 -8.51
N ILE A 89 8.90 14.96 -9.46
CA ILE A 89 8.74 13.59 -9.96
C ILE A 89 9.42 13.47 -11.33
#